data_AF-A0A812GZN4-F1
#
_entry.id   AF-A0A812GZN4-F1
#
_cell.length_a   1.000
_cell.length_b   1.000
_cell.length_c   1.000
_cell.angle_alpha   90.00
_cell.angle_beta   90.00
_cell.angle_gamma   90.00
#
_symmetry.space_group_name_H-M   'P 1'
#
loop_
_entity.id
_entity.type
_entity.pdbx_description
1 polymer ?
#
loop_
_entity_poly.entity_id
_entity_poly.type
_entity_poly.pdbx_seq_one_letter_code
_entity_poly.pdbx_strand_id
1 'polypeptide(L)'
;MRKVKGRPFLKTFMFFVVNSFRSCGAATMRPVYHRTMWSLTIAYRGRRPQVGPDNMADSVPAMYRKLKPAMQYRFACVQYKGDWEYHEKCWALQTYWRTKRICFLCHASLNARHGTCYTLFGAAFTRRTPVDMILNSMPAQPNPLVLVPGWHPQLLRYCAMHSLQLGIYQIVTAESLLWLCRHGVFGGPHLDIDVRLANAYVAFKSWMASSRLTCSGRMFSSKRLHLCSTDYPYLGYKAYNTRVVLAFVAAQLCDNRVQDTMRASMAETDLVLHEIICTCVCSSHQITRFPCYSGHIYERMNRRGCA
;
A
#
# COMPACT_ATOMS: atom_id res chain seq x y z
N MET A 1 32.89 3.82 24.06
CA MET A 1 31.63 4.30 23.46
C MET A 1 30.59 4.54 24.55
N ARG A 2 30.16 5.79 24.80
CA ARG A 2 29.05 6.08 25.73
C ARG A 2 27.74 5.60 25.10
N LYS A 3 26.99 4.72 25.77
CA LYS A 3 25.62 4.37 25.39
C LYS A 3 24.78 5.65 25.41
N VAL A 4 24.43 6.17 24.23
CA VAL A 4 23.42 7.23 24.13
C VAL A 4 22.11 6.62 24.63
N LYS A 5 21.64 7.03 25.82
CA LYS A 5 20.30 6.67 26.31
C LYS A 5 19.31 7.12 25.24
N GLY A 6 18.70 6.17 24.53
CA GLY A 6 17.71 6.47 23.51
C GLY A 6 16.63 7.39 24.07
N ARG A 7 16.30 8.46 23.34
CA ARG A 7 15.34 9.47 23.80
C ARG A 7 14.02 8.76 24.15
N PRO A 8 13.49 8.88 25.39
CA PRO A 8 12.30 8.16 25.82
C PRO A 8 11.07 8.45 24.94
N PHE A 9 11.01 9.63 24.30
CA PHE A 9 9.98 10.03 23.35
C PHE A 9 9.81 9.11 22.14
N LEU A 10 10.83 8.33 21.77
CA LEU A 10 10.74 7.36 20.66
C LEU A 10 10.00 6.06 21.06
N LYS A 11 9.55 5.92 22.30
CA LYS A 11 8.96 4.67 22.82
C LYS A 11 7.47 4.76 23.17
N THR A 12 6.85 5.93 23.08
CA THR A 12 5.46 6.13 23.52
C THR A 12 4.53 6.33 22.34
N PHE A 13 4.28 5.25 21.60
CA PHE A 13 3.20 5.20 20.61
C PHE A 13 1.94 4.64 21.26
N MET A 14 0.83 5.35 21.11
CA MET A 14 -0.49 4.82 21.47
C MET A 14 -1.17 4.35 20.20
N PHE A 15 -1.60 3.09 20.17
CA PHE A 15 -2.41 2.54 19.10
C PHE A 15 -3.86 2.52 19.53
N PHE A 16 -4.72 3.10 18.71
CA PHE A 16 -6.16 2.90 18.79
C PHE A 16 -6.56 1.95 17.67
N VAL A 17 -7.12 0.79 18.03
CA VAL A 17 -7.50 -0.25 17.08
C VAL A 17 -9.01 -0.42 17.16
N VAL A 18 -9.69 -0.29 16.02
CA VAL A 18 -11.10 -0.62 15.89
C VAL A 18 -11.22 -1.85 14.99
N ASN A 19 -11.89 -2.89 15.49
CA ASN A 19 -12.16 -4.08 14.69
C ASN A 19 -13.40 -3.83 13.83
N SER A 20 -13.18 -3.39 12.59
CA SER A 20 -14.25 -3.11 11.62
C SER A 20 -15.09 -4.34 11.27
N PHE A 21 -14.52 -5.55 11.29
CA PHE A 21 -15.23 -6.80 10.98
C PHE A 21 -16.36 -7.10 11.98
N ARG A 22 -16.20 -6.69 13.24
CA ARG A 22 -17.24 -6.81 14.28
C ARG A 22 -18.16 -5.60 14.36
N SER A 23 -17.91 -4.56 13.58
CA SER A 23 -18.61 -3.29 13.70
C SER A 23 -19.80 -3.25 12.74
N CYS A 24 -21.02 -3.16 13.28
CA CYS A 24 -22.30 -3.29 12.58
C CYS A 24 -22.64 -2.14 11.60
N GLY A 25 -21.76 -1.85 10.64
CA GLY A 25 -21.99 -0.86 9.59
C GLY A 25 -21.76 0.60 10.02
N ALA A 26 -22.10 1.53 9.12
CA ALA A 26 -21.81 2.96 9.28
C ALA A 26 -22.50 3.59 10.51
N ALA A 27 -23.73 3.16 10.80
CA ALA A 27 -24.51 3.65 11.94
C ALA A 27 -23.81 3.39 13.29
N THR A 28 -23.16 2.24 13.44
CA THR A 28 -22.39 1.89 14.65
C THR A 28 -21.03 2.56 14.69
N MET A 29 -20.37 2.70 13.54
CA MET A 29 -19.02 3.24 13.47
C MET A 29 -18.96 4.75 13.68
N ARG A 30 -20.00 5.50 13.29
CA ARG A 30 -20.00 6.96 13.42
C ARG A 30 -19.91 7.43 14.88
N PRO A 31 -20.70 6.91 15.85
CA PRO A 31 -20.51 7.20 17.27
C PRO A 31 -19.11 6.84 17.79
N VAL A 32 -18.54 5.71 17.34
CA VAL A 32 -17.18 5.32 17.70
C VAL A 32 -16.19 6.38 17.23
N TYR A 33 -16.28 6.82 15.98
CA TYR A 33 -15.39 7.87 15.44
C TYR A 33 -15.56 9.22 16.13
N HIS A 34 -16.77 9.59 16.56
CA HIS A 34 -16.97 10.79 17.38
C HIS A 34 -16.24 10.69 18.71
N ARG A 35 -16.35 9.55 19.41
CA ARG A 35 -15.63 9.33 20.68
C ARG A 35 -14.12 9.29 20.47
N THR A 36 -13.65 8.68 19.38
CA THR A 36 -12.24 8.69 19.00
C THR A 36 -11.73 10.11 18.74
N MET A 37 -12.45 10.91 17.94
CA MET A 37 -12.10 12.30 17.67
C MET A 37 -12.00 13.13 18.95
N TRP A 38 -12.99 13.00 19.84
CA TRP A 38 -12.99 13.67 21.14
C TRP A 38 -11.77 13.27 21.98
N SER A 39 -11.48 11.96 22.05
CA SER A 39 -10.35 11.41 22.81
C SER A 39 -9.00 11.92 22.27
N LEU A 40 -8.84 11.94 20.94
CA LEU A 40 -7.63 12.46 20.28
C LEU A 40 -7.48 13.97 20.48
N THR A 41 -8.57 14.72 20.50
CA THR A 41 -8.56 16.17 20.76
C THR A 41 -8.07 16.48 22.18
N ILE A 42 -8.51 15.70 23.16
CA ILE A 42 -8.05 15.78 24.55
C ILE A 42 -6.56 15.48 24.65
N ALA A 43 -6.12 14.38 24.02
CA ALA A 43 -4.72 13.98 24.00
C ALA A 43 -3.83 15.05 23.32
N TYR A 44 -4.32 15.69 22.26
CA TYR A 44 -3.62 16.79 21.58
C TYR A 44 -3.50 18.05 22.44
N ARG A 45 -4.58 18.40 23.16
CA ARG A 45 -4.59 19.54 24.08
C ARG A 45 -3.77 19.29 25.34
N GLY A 46 -3.51 18.02 25.69
CA GLY A 46 -2.81 17.65 26.92
C GLY A 46 -3.59 18.04 28.15
N ARG A 47 -4.92 17.99 28.10
CA ARG A 47 -5.80 18.32 29.23
C ARG A 47 -6.72 17.15 29.50
N ARG A 48 -6.87 16.75 30.76
CA ARG A 48 -7.82 15.73 31.18
C ARG A 48 -9.25 16.25 30.98
N PRO A 49 -10.17 15.43 30.46
CA PRO A 49 -11.54 15.85 30.23
C PRO A 49 -12.24 16.22 31.54
N GLN A 50 -13.02 17.29 31.50
CA GLN A 50 -13.95 17.65 32.59
C GLN A 50 -15.39 17.25 32.25
N VAL A 51 -15.68 17.07 30.96
CA VAL A 51 -16.96 16.61 30.41
C VAL A 51 -16.69 15.52 29.40
N GLY A 52 -17.65 14.60 29.21
CA GLY A 52 -17.54 13.49 28.27
C GLY A 52 -17.68 13.89 26.81
N PRO A 53 -17.71 12.91 25.88
CA PRO A 53 -17.86 13.14 24.45
C PRO A 53 -19.24 13.71 24.05
N ASP A 54 -20.21 13.63 24.94
CA ASP A 54 -21.56 14.19 24.87
C ASP A 54 -21.69 15.54 25.59
N ASN A 55 -20.57 16.13 26.04
CA ASN A 55 -20.50 17.34 26.87
C ASN A 55 -21.16 17.21 28.26
N MET A 56 -21.44 15.99 28.74
CA MET A 56 -21.98 15.78 30.08
C MET A 56 -20.84 15.51 31.09
N ALA A 57 -20.89 16.17 32.26
CA ALA A 57 -19.91 15.94 33.33
C ALA A 57 -19.94 14.49 33.86
N ASP A 58 -21.13 13.89 33.89
CA ASP A 58 -21.36 12.52 34.36
C ASP A 58 -20.80 11.42 33.46
N SER A 59 -20.50 11.77 32.22
CA SER A 59 -19.85 10.88 31.26
C SER A 59 -18.33 10.75 31.48
N VAL A 60 -17.76 11.50 32.44
CA VAL A 60 -16.36 11.33 32.89
C VAL A 60 -16.34 10.60 34.23
N PRO A 61 -15.62 9.45 34.35
CA PRO A 61 -15.51 8.74 35.61
C PRO A 61 -14.96 9.64 36.72
N ALA A 62 -15.56 9.58 37.91
CA ALA A 62 -15.26 10.46 39.04
C ALA A 62 -13.76 10.49 39.42
N MET A 63 -13.04 9.37 39.21
CA MET A 63 -11.59 9.29 39.43
C MET A 63 -10.81 10.31 38.60
N TYR A 64 -11.23 10.61 37.35
CA TYR A 64 -10.53 11.54 36.48
C TYR A 64 -10.76 13.00 36.87
N ARG A 65 -11.90 13.31 37.51
CA ARG A 65 -12.23 14.66 38.01
C ARG A 65 -11.30 15.09 39.15
N LYS A 66 -10.76 14.13 39.90
CA LYS A 66 -9.82 14.38 41.01
C LYS A 66 -8.36 14.59 40.55
N LEU A 67 -8.04 14.28 39.29
CA LEU A 67 -6.69 14.43 38.75
C LEU A 67 -6.43 15.88 38.30
N LYS A 68 -5.16 16.29 38.32
CA LYS A 68 -4.76 17.61 37.80
C LYS A 68 -5.28 17.81 36.36
N PRO A 69 -5.83 18.98 35.99
CA PRO A 69 -6.36 19.20 34.64
C PRO A 69 -5.32 19.03 33.53
N ALA A 70 -4.05 19.35 33.77
CA ALA A 70 -2.99 19.18 32.78
C ALA A 70 -2.44 17.75 32.76
N MET A 71 -2.33 17.16 31.57
CA MET A 71 -1.62 15.90 31.34
C MET A 71 -0.12 16.14 31.29
N GLN A 72 0.67 15.12 31.62
CA GLN A 72 2.13 15.18 31.53
C GLN A 72 2.63 15.24 30.07
N TYR A 73 1.87 14.63 29.16
CA TYR A 73 2.23 14.50 27.75
C TYR A 73 1.09 14.97 26.84
N ARG A 74 1.49 15.38 25.63
CA ARG A 74 0.59 15.71 24.52
C ARG A 74 0.86 14.75 23.38
N PHE A 75 -0.18 14.42 22.63
CA PHE A 75 -0.10 13.48 21.51
C PHE A 75 -0.70 14.09 20.26
N ALA A 76 -0.05 13.91 19.13
CA ALA A 76 -0.61 14.25 17.83
C ALA A 76 -0.91 12.98 17.05
N CYS A 77 -2.02 12.96 16.31
CA CYS A 77 -2.27 11.89 15.35
C CYS A 77 -1.31 12.07 14.17
N VAL A 78 -0.48 11.05 13.92
CA VAL A 78 0.53 11.08 12.84
C VAL A 78 0.16 10.19 11.65
N GLN A 79 -0.80 9.28 11.81
CA GLN A 79 -1.29 8.42 10.73
C GLN A 79 -2.63 7.75 11.04
N TYR A 80 -3.42 7.54 9.98
CA TYR A 80 -4.56 6.63 9.95
C TYR A 80 -4.21 5.47 9.02
N LYS A 81 -4.00 4.28 9.59
CA LYS A 81 -3.60 3.10 8.84
C LYS A 81 -4.74 2.08 8.79
N GLY A 82 -5.05 1.59 7.60
CA GLY A 82 -6.00 0.49 7.41
C GLY A 82 -5.82 -0.20 6.06
N ASP A 83 -6.59 -1.26 5.84
CA ASP A 83 -6.77 -1.82 4.52
C ASP A 83 -7.60 -0.88 3.61
N TRP A 84 -7.68 -1.23 2.34
CA TRP A 84 -8.39 -0.38 1.37
C TRP A 84 -9.86 -0.24 1.72
N GLU A 85 -10.51 -1.34 2.12
CA GLU A 85 -11.92 -1.36 2.52
C GLU A 85 -12.19 -0.44 3.72
N TYR A 86 -11.30 -0.45 4.71
CA TYR A 86 -11.36 0.51 5.82
C TYR A 86 -11.30 1.94 5.30
N HIS A 87 -10.38 2.27 4.40
CA HIS A 87 -10.28 3.64 3.88
C HIS A 87 -11.51 4.03 3.07
N GLU A 88 -12.00 3.13 2.21
CA GLU A 88 -13.21 3.31 1.43
C GLU A 88 -14.40 3.62 2.34
N LYS A 89 -14.65 2.80 3.36
CA LYS A 89 -15.78 2.97 4.28
C LYS A 89 -15.61 4.12 5.26
N CYS A 90 -14.42 4.28 5.82
CA CYS A 90 -14.12 5.28 6.84
C CYS A 90 -14.19 6.68 6.25
N TRP A 91 -13.54 6.90 5.11
CA TRP A 91 -13.47 8.22 4.47
C TRP A 91 -14.52 8.40 3.37
N ALA A 92 -15.37 7.38 3.16
CA ALA A 92 -16.40 7.34 2.11
C ALA A 92 -15.82 7.68 0.73
N LEU A 93 -14.65 7.10 0.42
CA LEU A 93 -13.96 7.32 -0.85
C LEU A 93 -14.80 6.75 -1.97
N GLN A 94 -15.23 7.61 -2.90
CA GLN A 94 -16.03 7.20 -4.07
C GLN A 94 -15.22 6.50 -5.16
N THR A 95 -13.89 6.46 -5.03
CA THR A 95 -12.97 5.87 -6.00
C THR A 95 -12.42 4.55 -5.47
N TYR A 96 -12.71 3.46 -6.18
CA TYR A 96 -12.15 2.13 -5.93
C TYR A 96 -12.08 1.33 -7.23
N TRP A 97 -11.51 0.13 -7.17
CA TRP A 97 -11.16 -0.67 -8.35
C TRP A 97 -12.32 -1.04 -9.29
N ARG A 98 -13.59 -1.01 -8.84
CA ARG A 98 -14.76 -1.25 -9.72
C ARG A 98 -15.37 0.02 -10.29
N THR A 99 -14.89 1.19 -9.90
CA THR A 99 -15.48 2.47 -10.34
C THR A 99 -14.77 2.98 -11.58
N LYS A 100 -15.45 3.84 -12.35
CA LYS A 100 -14.84 4.52 -13.50
C LYS A 100 -13.61 5.36 -13.13
N ARG A 101 -13.47 5.80 -11.87
CA ARG A 101 -12.30 6.55 -11.37
C ARG A 101 -11.61 5.69 -10.31
N ILE A 102 -10.56 4.99 -10.70
CA ILE A 102 -9.99 3.90 -9.89
C ILE A 102 -9.15 4.43 -8.72
N CYS A 103 -8.45 5.55 -8.93
CA CYS A 103 -7.54 6.12 -7.94
C CYS A 103 -8.01 7.50 -7.47
N PHE A 104 -7.87 7.79 -6.18
CA PHE A 104 -8.11 9.12 -5.64
C PHE A 104 -6.90 10.07 -5.76
N LEU A 105 -5.69 9.56 -6.06
CA LEU A 105 -4.47 10.36 -6.24
C LEU A 105 -4.15 10.64 -7.71
N CYS A 106 -4.69 9.85 -8.64
CA CYS A 106 -4.33 9.93 -10.04
C CYS A 106 -5.60 9.86 -10.92
N HIS A 107 -5.45 10.17 -12.20
CA HIS A 107 -6.54 10.17 -13.18
C HIS A 107 -6.79 8.79 -13.80
N ALA A 108 -6.29 7.71 -13.19
CA ALA A 108 -6.56 6.34 -13.64
C ALA A 108 -8.08 6.08 -13.67
N SER A 109 -8.56 5.55 -14.80
CA SER A 109 -9.98 5.35 -15.04
C SER A 109 -10.26 3.98 -15.65
N LEU A 110 -11.45 3.43 -15.38
CA LEU A 110 -11.89 2.19 -16.03
C LEU A 110 -12.62 2.54 -17.32
N ASN A 111 -12.06 2.13 -18.46
CA ASN A 111 -12.69 2.24 -19.77
C ASN A 111 -13.38 0.91 -20.10
N ALA A 112 -14.66 0.95 -20.48
CA ALA A 112 -15.44 -0.24 -20.78
C ALA A 112 -14.88 -1.08 -21.95
N ARG A 113 -14.17 -0.45 -22.91
CA ARG A 113 -13.60 -1.13 -24.09
C ARG A 113 -12.14 -1.56 -23.90
N HIS A 114 -11.40 -0.88 -23.04
CA HIS A 114 -9.94 -1.02 -22.94
C HIS A 114 -9.46 -1.38 -21.53
N GLY A 115 -10.38 -1.69 -20.61
CA GLY A 115 -10.05 -1.98 -19.22
C GLY A 115 -9.51 -0.75 -18.48
N THR A 116 -8.63 -0.98 -17.51
CA THR A 116 -8.06 0.09 -16.67
C THR A 116 -7.12 1.01 -17.45
N CYS A 117 -7.59 2.17 -17.86
CA CYS A 117 -6.78 3.16 -18.54
C CYS A 117 -5.90 3.92 -17.53
N TYR A 118 -4.61 3.55 -17.48
CA TYR A 118 -3.57 4.35 -16.85
C TYR A 118 -2.97 5.29 -17.91
N THR A 119 -3.58 6.46 -18.11
CA THR A 119 -3.06 7.47 -19.03
C THR A 119 -2.03 8.35 -18.35
N LEU A 120 -0.99 8.74 -19.11
CA LEU A 120 -0.01 9.78 -18.77
C LEU A 120 0.95 9.42 -17.62
N PHE A 121 1.93 8.57 -17.87
CA PHE A 121 3.06 8.36 -16.95
C PHE A 121 4.15 9.43 -17.20
N GLY A 122 4.86 9.89 -16.16
CA GLY A 122 6.01 10.81 -16.27
C GLY A 122 5.96 12.03 -15.35
N ALA A 123 7.01 12.87 -15.39
CA ALA A 123 7.15 14.06 -14.53
C ALA A 123 6.06 15.14 -14.78
N ALA A 124 5.50 15.17 -16.00
CA ALA A 124 4.39 16.05 -16.36
C ALA A 124 3.03 15.59 -15.80
N PHE A 125 2.96 14.42 -15.15
CA PHE A 125 1.71 13.89 -14.64
C PHE A 125 1.23 14.65 -13.40
N THR A 126 0.14 15.40 -13.55
CA THR A 126 -0.52 16.06 -12.43
C THR A 126 -1.19 15.03 -11.53
N ARG A 127 -0.63 14.85 -10.33
CA ARG A 127 -1.29 14.10 -9.26
C ARG A 127 -2.38 14.96 -8.64
N ARG A 128 -3.50 14.35 -8.29
CA ARG A 128 -4.50 15.00 -7.44
C ARG A 128 -3.88 15.33 -6.12
N THR A 129 -4.13 16.55 -5.66
CA THR A 129 -3.65 16.97 -4.35
C THR A 129 -4.48 16.28 -3.26
N PRO A 130 -3.94 16.17 -2.04
CA PRO A 130 -4.73 15.84 -0.86
C PRO A 130 -6.01 16.68 -0.74
N VAL A 131 -5.96 17.96 -1.14
CA VAL A 131 -7.12 18.88 -1.14
C VAL A 131 -8.16 18.43 -2.17
N ASP A 132 -7.75 18.06 -3.37
CA ASP A 132 -8.68 17.52 -4.39
C ASP A 132 -9.35 16.24 -3.92
N MET A 133 -8.64 15.39 -3.16
CA MET A 133 -9.23 14.21 -2.55
C MET A 133 -10.32 14.58 -1.55
N ILE A 134 -10.09 15.58 -0.68
CA ILE A 134 -11.10 16.10 0.24
C ILE A 134 -12.31 16.60 -0.55
N LEU A 135 -12.08 17.55 -1.46
CA LEU A 135 -13.16 18.29 -2.12
C LEU A 135 -13.99 17.43 -3.07
N ASN A 136 -13.36 16.46 -3.75
CA ASN A 136 -14.04 15.67 -4.78
C ASN A 136 -14.44 14.27 -4.34
N SER A 137 -13.88 13.76 -3.23
CA SER A 137 -14.07 12.35 -2.84
C SER A 137 -14.73 12.18 -1.48
N MET A 138 -14.79 13.21 -0.62
CA MET A 138 -15.50 13.10 0.65
C MET A 138 -16.99 13.47 0.52
N PRO A 139 -17.88 12.75 1.22
CA PRO A 139 -19.31 13.02 1.21
C PRO A 139 -19.63 14.31 1.98
N ALA A 140 -20.84 14.84 1.80
CA ALA A 140 -21.35 16.01 2.51
C ALA A 140 -21.23 15.91 4.04
N GLN A 141 -21.32 14.69 4.58
CA GLN A 141 -21.05 14.40 5.99
C GLN A 141 -19.76 13.59 6.15
N PRO A 142 -18.59 14.23 6.21
CA PRO A 142 -17.33 13.52 6.33
C PRO A 142 -17.23 12.76 7.66
N ASN A 143 -16.24 11.88 7.72
CA ASN A 143 -15.94 11.15 8.94
C ASN A 143 -15.55 12.11 10.08
N PRO A 144 -16.05 11.95 11.31
CA PRO A 144 -15.67 12.80 12.43
C PRO A 144 -14.16 12.93 12.67
N LEU A 145 -13.38 11.93 12.26
CA LEU A 145 -11.92 11.94 12.39
C LEU A 145 -11.24 13.10 11.62
N VAL A 146 -11.89 13.70 10.62
CA VAL A 146 -11.35 14.90 9.95
C VAL A 146 -11.27 16.12 10.87
N LEU A 147 -12.00 16.10 11.99
CA LEU A 147 -12.03 17.19 12.98
C LEU A 147 -10.94 17.04 14.06
N VAL A 148 -10.11 15.98 13.98
CA VAL A 148 -8.99 15.81 14.90
C VAL A 148 -7.99 16.97 14.68
N PRO A 149 -7.52 17.66 15.74
CA PRO A 149 -6.54 18.72 15.59
C PRO A 149 -5.28 18.25 14.85
N GLY A 150 -4.85 19.02 13.85
CA GLY A 150 -3.72 18.68 13.00
C GLY A 150 -4.03 17.63 11.92
N TRP A 151 -5.31 17.31 11.69
CA TRP A 151 -5.70 16.41 10.60
C TRP A 151 -5.25 16.95 9.24
N HIS A 152 -4.71 16.07 8.41
CA HIS A 152 -4.33 16.34 7.04
C HIS A 152 -4.51 15.05 6.22
N PRO A 153 -4.90 15.10 4.94
CA PRO A 153 -5.14 13.87 4.18
C PRO A 153 -3.86 13.06 3.92
N GLN A 154 -2.68 13.69 4.01
CA GLN A 154 -1.41 12.96 4.02
C GLN A 154 -1.21 12.14 5.29
N LEU A 155 -2.11 12.15 6.27
CA LEU A 155 -2.07 11.21 7.39
C LEU A 155 -2.64 9.84 7.01
N LEU A 156 -3.36 9.72 5.88
CA LEU A 156 -3.86 8.44 5.41
C LEU A 156 -2.69 7.55 4.95
N ARG A 157 -2.62 6.33 5.50
CA ARG A 157 -1.57 5.35 5.23
C ARG A 157 -2.20 4.04 4.79
N TYR A 158 -2.06 3.75 3.50
CA TYR A 158 -2.60 2.54 2.92
C TYR A 158 -1.76 1.31 3.29
N CYS A 159 -2.43 0.20 3.57
CA CYS A 159 -1.79 -1.07 3.81
C CYS A 159 -0.99 -1.52 2.58
N ALA A 160 0.34 -1.66 2.73
CA ALA A 160 1.22 -2.15 1.67
C ALA A 160 0.80 -3.55 1.14
N MET A 161 0.18 -4.39 1.97
CA MET A 161 -0.36 -5.67 1.53
C MET A 161 -1.43 -5.50 0.46
N HIS A 162 -2.38 -4.58 0.65
CA HIS A 162 -3.48 -4.38 -0.29
C HIS A 162 -3.08 -3.51 -1.48
N SER A 163 -2.33 -2.43 -1.24
CA SER A 163 -1.93 -1.53 -2.32
C SER A 163 -0.84 -2.11 -3.22
N LEU A 164 0.12 -2.84 -2.64
CA LEU A 164 1.24 -3.39 -3.37
C LEU A 164 1.02 -4.87 -3.69
N GLN A 165 0.92 -5.71 -2.66
CA GLN A 165 1.08 -7.17 -2.81
C GLN A 165 -0.14 -7.87 -3.42
N LEU A 166 -1.34 -7.42 -3.06
CA LEU A 166 -2.62 -7.84 -3.65
C LEU A 166 -3.10 -6.87 -4.74
N GLY A 167 -2.40 -5.75 -4.93
CA GLY A 167 -2.69 -4.74 -5.93
C GLY A 167 -1.69 -4.82 -7.07
N ILE A 168 -0.88 -3.78 -7.23
CA ILE A 168 -0.02 -3.57 -8.41
C ILE A 168 0.97 -4.73 -8.66
N TYR A 169 1.45 -5.42 -7.62
CA TYR A 169 2.40 -6.52 -7.80
C TYR A 169 1.79 -7.72 -8.51
N GLN A 170 0.46 -7.95 -8.41
CA GLN A 170 -0.17 -9.04 -9.15
C GLN A 170 -0.11 -8.78 -10.66
N ILE A 171 -0.34 -7.53 -11.08
CA ILE A 171 -0.29 -7.11 -12.49
C ILE A 171 1.14 -7.09 -12.98
N VAL A 172 2.04 -6.39 -12.27
CA VAL A 172 3.46 -6.28 -12.64
C VAL A 172 4.08 -7.66 -12.76
N THR A 173 3.84 -8.57 -11.81
CA THR A 173 4.40 -9.93 -11.88
C THR A 173 3.89 -10.71 -13.09
N ALA A 174 2.58 -10.61 -13.38
CA ALA A 174 1.98 -11.28 -14.53
C ALA A 174 2.53 -10.76 -15.86
N GLU A 175 2.54 -9.44 -16.05
CA GLU A 175 3.11 -8.79 -17.23
C GLU A 175 4.59 -9.16 -17.39
N SER A 176 5.37 -9.12 -16.32
CA SER A 176 6.79 -9.46 -16.37
C SER A 176 7.04 -10.92 -16.77
N LEU A 177 6.20 -11.86 -16.31
CA LEU A 177 6.30 -13.27 -16.73
C LEU A 177 6.00 -13.42 -18.22
N LEU A 178 4.94 -12.77 -18.72
CA LEU A 178 4.58 -12.80 -20.14
C LEU A 178 5.68 -12.16 -20.99
N TRP A 179 6.24 -11.05 -20.50
CA TRP A 179 7.33 -10.34 -21.12
C TRP A 179 8.56 -11.24 -21.25
N LEU A 180 9.02 -11.88 -20.17
CA LEU A 180 10.11 -12.86 -20.20
C LEU A 180 9.83 -14.04 -21.16
N CYS A 181 8.58 -14.51 -21.23
CA CYS A 181 8.19 -15.54 -22.19
C CYS A 181 8.27 -15.06 -23.65
N ARG A 182 7.86 -13.82 -23.94
CA ARG A 182 7.92 -13.22 -25.29
C ARG A 182 9.37 -13.06 -25.77
N HIS A 183 10.29 -12.73 -24.85
CA HIS A 183 11.73 -12.61 -25.14
C HIS A 183 12.50 -13.94 -25.05
N GLY A 184 11.80 -15.07 -25.03
CA GLY A 184 12.44 -16.38 -25.18
C GLY A 184 13.15 -16.93 -23.94
N VAL A 185 13.07 -16.25 -22.79
CA VAL A 185 13.80 -16.62 -21.56
C VAL A 185 13.39 -18.00 -21.06
N PHE A 186 12.13 -18.37 -21.24
CA PHE A 186 11.58 -19.66 -20.81
C PHE A 186 11.23 -20.60 -21.98
N GLY A 187 11.91 -20.42 -23.11
CA GLY A 187 11.73 -21.21 -24.32
C GLY A 187 11.43 -20.36 -25.54
N GLY A 188 11.74 -20.88 -26.73
CA GLY A 188 11.66 -20.14 -27.99
C GLY A 188 10.25 -19.66 -28.37
N PRO A 189 10.13 -18.65 -29.25
CA PRO A 189 8.85 -18.04 -29.62
C PRO A 189 7.88 -18.97 -30.36
N HIS A 190 8.39 -20.08 -30.91
CA HIS A 190 7.60 -21.12 -31.58
C HIS A 190 6.80 -21.99 -30.58
N LEU A 191 7.15 -21.96 -29.28
CA LEU A 191 6.41 -22.69 -28.26
C LEU A 191 5.15 -21.94 -27.85
N ASP A 192 4.09 -22.73 -27.60
CA ASP A 192 2.86 -22.21 -27.01
C ASP A 192 3.14 -21.47 -25.69
N ILE A 193 2.35 -20.43 -25.41
CA ILE A 193 2.54 -19.59 -24.22
C ILE A 193 2.39 -20.39 -22.92
N ASP A 194 1.51 -21.40 -22.87
CA ASP A 194 1.35 -22.23 -21.67
C ASP A 194 2.56 -23.15 -21.45
N VAL A 195 3.21 -23.60 -22.53
CA VAL A 195 4.47 -24.36 -22.44
C VAL A 195 5.58 -23.47 -21.87
N ARG A 196 5.71 -22.22 -22.34
CA ARG A 196 6.69 -21.26 -21.81
C ARG A 196 6.41 -20.89 -20.36
N LEU A 197 5.14 -20.73 -19.98
CA LEU A 197 4.75 -20.49 -18.59
C LEU A 197 5.02 -21.70 -17.67
N ALA A 198 4.84 -22.92 -18.17
CA ALA A 198 5.21 -24.14 -17.45
C ALA A 198 6.73 -24.19 -17.21
N ASN A 199 7.53 -23.89 -18.23
CA ASN A 199 8.99 -23.78 -18.09
C ASN A 199 9.39 -22.69 -17.08
N ALA A 200 8.73 -21.52 -17.12
CA ALA A 200 8.93 -20.46 -16.15
C ALA A 200 8.62 -20.93 -14.71
N TYR A 201 7.60 -21.77 -14.54
CA TYR A 201 7.26 -22.35 -13.25
C TYR A 201 8.32 -23.35 -12.76
N VAL A 202 8.89 -24.18 -13.64
CA VAL A 202 10.01 -25.07 -13.29
C VAL A 202 11.23 -24.25 -12.83
N ALA A 203 11.58 -23.20 -13.57
CA ALA A 203 12.65 -22.27 -13.20
C ALA A 203 12.36 -21.59 -11.84
N PHE A 204 11.11 -21.18 -11.60
CA PHE A 204 10.66 -20.62 -10.33
C PHE A 204 10.82 -21.62 -9.17
N LYS A 205 10.44 -22.89 -9.35
CA LYS A 205 10.62 -23.93 -8.32
C LYS A 205 12.10 -24.15 -7.99
N SER A 206 12.96 -24.18 -9.00
CA SER A 206 14.42 -24.30 -8.84
C SER A 206 14.99 -23.09 -8.06
N TRP A 207 14.62 -21.88 -8.48
CA TRP A 207 15.03 -20.64 -7.81
C TRP A 207 14.54 -20.55 -6.36
N MET A 208 13.32 -21.01 -6.07
CA MET A 208 12.81 -21.04 -4.70
C MET A 208 13.61 -22.00 -3.81
N ALA A 209 13.97 -23.18 -4.34
CA ALA A 209 14.78 -24.16 -3.63
C ALA A 209 16.16 -23.58 -3.30
N SER A 210 16.83 -22.96 -4.27
CA SER A 210 18.14 -22.33 -4.05
C SER A 210 18.08 -21.14 -3.09
N SER A 211 16.99 -20.36 -3.14
CA SER A 211 16.76 -19.19 -2.29
C SER A 211 16.19 -19.54 -0.91
N ARG A 212 15.89 -20.82 -0.64
CA ARG A 212 15.25 -21.30 0.60
C ARG A 212 13.92 -20.58 0.91
N LEU A 213 13.13 -20.30 -0.12
CA LEU A 213 11.82 -19.68 -0.01
C LEU A 213 10.71 -20.71 -0.22
N THR A 214 9.54 -20.44 0.35
CA THR A 214 8.34 -21.25 0.14
C THR A 214 7.28 -20.44 -0.60
N CYS A 215 6.50 -21.09 -1.46
CA CYS A 215 5.32 -20.52 -2.11
C CYS A 215 4.33 -21.65 -2.42
N SER A 216 3.07 -21.46 -2.05
CA SER A 216 1.97 -22.40 -2.37
C SER A 216 1.25 -22.07 -3.68
N GLY A 217 1.84 -21.18 -4.49
CA GLY A 217 1.36 -20.86 -5.83
C GLY A 217 1.27 -22.11 -6.70
N ARG A 218 0.26 -22.16 -7.58
CA ARG A 218 0.10 -23.25 -8.55
C ARG A 218 1.00 -23.00 -9.77
N MET A 219 0.99 -23.95 -10.71
CA MET A 219 1.68 -23.75 -11.99
C MET A 219 1.16 -22.50 -12.71
N PHE A 220 2.06 -21.77 -13.38
CA PHE A 220 1.70 -20.64 -14.21
C PHE A 220 1.01 -21.13 -15.49
N SER A 221 -0.05 -20.43 -15.92
CA SER A 221 -0.74 -20.68 -17.18
C SER A 221 -1.53 -19.44 -17.61
N SER A 222 -1.90 -19.38 -18.87
CA SER A 222 -2.70 -18.32 -19.47
C SER A 222 -4.02 -18.13 -18.74
N LYS A 223 -4.67 -19.25 -18.37
CA LYS A 223 -5.88 -19.24 -17.53
C LYS A 223 -5.63 -18.61 -16.16
N ARG A 224 -4.46 -18.83 -15.56
CA ARG A 224 -4.11 -18.31 -14.22
C ARG A 224 -3.66 -16.85 -14.23
N LEU A 225 -3.16 -16.38 -15.38
CA LEU A 225 -2.82 -14.99 -15.62
C LEU A 225 -4.00 -14.18 -16.17
N HIS A 226 -5.18 -14.81 -16.31
CA HIS A 226 -6.41 -14.17 -16.79
C HIS A 226 -6.28 -13.57 -18.20
N LEU A 227 -5.51 -14.19 -19.10
CA LEU A 227 -5.27 -13.63 -20.46
C LEU A 227 -6.52 -13.51 -21.35
N CYS A 228 -7.61 -14.19 -20.99
CA CYS A 228 -8.88 -14.12 -21.70
C CYS A 228 -9.83 -13.01 -21.19
N SER A 229 -9.44 -12.24 -20.16
CA SER A 229 -10.29 -11.14 -19.68
C SER A 229 -10.10 -9.88 -20.52
N THR A 230 -11.12 -9.02 -20.55
CA THR A 230 -11.01 -7.62 -21.01
C THR A 230 -10.11 -6.75 -20.12
N ASP A 231 -9.51 -7.35 -19.09
CA ASP A 231 -8.65 -6.72 -18.11
C ASP A 231 -7.17 -7.07 -18.35
N TYR A 232 -6.28 -6.31 -17.72
CA TYR A 232 -4.85 -6.61 -17.68
C TYR A 232 -4.56 -7.98 -17.09
N PRO A 233 -3.51 -8.67 -17.54
CA PRO A 233 -3.10 -9.91 -16.92
C PRO A 233 -2.71 -9.66 -15.47
N TYR A 234 -3.12 -10.57 -14.58
CA TYR A 234 -2.78 -10.47 -13.16
C TYR A 234 -2.62 -11.85 -12.54
N LEU A 235 -1.76 -11.93 -11.52
CA LEU A 235 -1.54 -13.15 -10.77
C LEU A 235 -2.43 -13.17 -9.52
N GLY A 236 -3.50 -13.95 -9.53
CA GLY A 236 -4.47 -14.08 -8.42
C GLY A 236 -3.94 -14.77 -7.14
N TYR A 237 -2.73 -14.46 -6.71
CA TYR A 237 -2.05 -15.06 -5.57
C TYR A 237 -2.29 -14.29 -4.27
N LYS A 238 -2.16 -15.00 -3.14
CA LYS A 238 -2.08 -14.38 -1.82
C LYS A 238 -0.84 -13.48 -1.75
N ALA A 239 -0.91 -12.44 -0.94
CA ALA A 239 0.09 -11.37 -0.85
C ALA A 239 1.54 -11.89 -0.73
N TYR A 240 1.77 -12.86 0.15
CA TYR A 240 3.09 -13.48 0.32
C TYR A 240 3.56 -14.18 -0.97
N ASN A 241 2.71 -15.01 -1.57
CA ASN A 241 3.04 -15.74 -2.80
C ASN A 241 3.33 -14.76 -3.95
N THR A 242 2.56 -13.67 -4.09
CA THR A 242 2.82 -12.64 -5.11
C THR A 242 4.21 -12.02 -4.93
N ARG A 243 4.61 -11.72 -3.68
CA ARG A 243 5.96 -11.18 -3.40
C ARG A 243 7.06 -12.15 -3.79
N VAL A 244 6.87 -13.44 -3.53
CA VAL A 244 7.87 -14.47 -3.84
C VAL A 244 8.04 -14.59 -5.36
N VAL A 245 6.95 -14.58 -6.13
CA VAL A 245 7.02 -14.62 -7.60
C VAL A 245 7.59 -13.32 -8.17
N LEU A 246 7.25 -12.15 -7.60
CA LEU A 246 7.85 -10.88 -8.00
C LEU A 246 9.37 -10.90 -7.80
N ALA A 247 9.85 -11.43 -6.67
CA ALA A 247 11.28 -11.56 -6.39
C ALA A 247 11.97 -12.55 -7.36
N PHE A 248 11.28 -13.61 -7.78
CA PHE A 248 11.78 -14.50 -8.83
C PHE A 248 11.95 -13.78 -10.16
N VAL A 249 10.89 -13.11 -10.65
CA VAL A 249 10.94 -12.41 -11.94
C VAL A 249 12.03 -11.34 -11.93
N ALA A 250 12.18 -10.64 -10.81
CA ALA A 250 13.27 -9.70 -10.60
C ALA A 250 14.66 -10.32 -10.73
N ALA A 251 14.87 -11.48 -10.11
CA ALA A 251 16.13 -12.19 -10.20
C ALA A 251 16.43 -12.60 -11.65
N GLN A 252 15.41 -12.95 -12.43
CA GLN A 252 15.57 -13.25 -13.86
C GLN A 252 15.95 -12.01 -14.66
N LEU A 253 15.35 -10.84 -14.39
CA LEU A 253 15.67 -9.58 -15.08
C LEU A 253 17.06 -9.04 -14.73
N CYS A 254 17.56 -9.36 -13.53
CA CYS A 254 18.92 -9.05 -13.12
C CYS A 254 19.97 -10.05 -13.61
N ASP A 255 19.56 -11.16 -14.25
CA ASP A 255 20.52 -12.11 -14.84
C ASP A 255 21.14 -11.48 -16.09
N ASN A 256 22.47 -11.37 -16.11
CA ASN A 256 23.20 -10.77 -17.23
C ASN A 256 22.86 -11.43 -18.58
N ARG A 257 22.62 -12.74 -18.59
CA ARG A 257 22.26 -13.46 -19.83
C ARG A 257 20.91 -13.00 -20.38
N VAL A 258 19.99 -12.74 -19.47
CA VAL A 258 18.69 -12.16 -19.81
C VAL A 258 18.90 -10.75 -20.32
N GLN A 259 19.64 -9.90 -19.59
CA GLN A 259 19.91 -8.52 -20.03
C GLN A 259 20.56 -8.44 -21.43
N ASP A 260 21.49 -9.33 -21.76
CA ASP A 260 22.13 -9.35 -23.08
C ASP A 260 21.13 -9.73 -24.18
N THR A 261 20.26 -10.71 -23.92
CA THR A 261 19.15 -11.08 -24.81
C THR A 261 18.16 -9.93 -24.99
N MET A 262 17.91 -9.16 -23.93
CA MET A 262 16.98 -8.03 -23.93
C MET A 262 17.54 -6.83 -24.70
N ARG A 263 18.81 -6.47 -24.50
CA ARG A 263 19.44 -5.33 -25.18
C ARG A 263 19.43 -5.47 -26.69
N ALA A 264 19.44 -6.70 -27.21
CA ALA A 264 19.34 -6.97 -28.63
C ALA A 264 17.92 -6.79 -29.21
N SER A 265 16.88 -6.69 -28.38
CA SER A 265 15.46 -6.76 -28.82
C SER A 265 14.51 -5.70 -28.25
N MET A 266 14.93 -4.85 -27.30
CA MET A 266 14.03 -3.92 -26.60
C MET A 266 13.67 -2.67 -27.40
N ALA A 267 12.37 -2.38 -27.48
CA ALA A 267 11.86 -1.05 -27.84
C ALA A 267 11.82 -0.13 -26.61
N GLU A 268 11.68 1.19 -26.81
CA GLU A 268 11.70 2.21 -25.75
C GLU A 268 10.64 1.96 -24.65
N THR A 269 9.50 1.36 -25.00
CA THR A 269 8.43 0.99 -24.05
C THR A 269 8.82 -0.12 -23.07
N ASP A 270 9.77 -0.99 -23.43
CA ASP A 270 10.21 -2.09 -22.57
C ASP A 270 11.13 -1.61 -21.44
N LEU A 271 11.79 -0.45 -21.61
CA LEU A 271 12.65 0.16 -20.59
C LEU A 271 11.85 0.61 -19.36
N VAL A 272 10.65 1.15 -19.57
CA VAL A 272 9.77 1.62 -18.48
C VAL A 272 9.32 0.44 -17.61
N LEU A 273 8.96 -0.68 -18.22
CA LEU A 273 8.57 -1.88 -17.49
C LEU A 273 9.74 -2.42 -16.66
N HIS A 274 10.94 -2.49 -17.26
CA HIS A 274 12.16 -2.88 -16.56
C HIS A 274 12.46 -1.98 -15.35
N GLU A 275 12.39 -0.65 -15.49
CA GLU A 275 12.57 0.29 -14.38
C GLU A 275 11.53 0.13 -13.27
N ILE A 276 10.25 -0.05 -13.64
CA ILE A 276 9.17 -0.29 -12.68
C ILE A 276 9.47 -1.56 -11.88
N ILE A 277 9.89 -2.64 -12.55
CA ILE A 277 10.18 -3.91 -11.88
C ILE A 277 11.38 -3.77 -10.96
N CYS A 278 12.51 -3.20 -11.43
CA CYS A 278 13.69 -2.95 -10.60
C CYS A 278 13.35 -2.10 -9.37
N THR A 279 12.52 -1.05 -9.52
CA THR A 279 12.08 -0.20 -8.42
C THR A 279 11.21 -0.96 -7.41
N CYS A 280 10.26 -1.77 -7.91
CA CYS A 280 9.40 -2.62 -7.07
C CYS A 280 10.24 -3.65 -6.27
N VAL A 281 11.37 -4.09 -6.81
CA VAL A 281 12.25 -5.10 -6.21
C VAL A 281 13.15 -4.50 -5.14
N CYS A 282 13.71 -3.32 -5.39
CA CYS A 282 14.45 -2.57 -4.38
C CYS A 282 13.56 -2.26 -3.16
N SER A 283 12.29 -1.90 -3.40
CA SER A 283 11.33 -1.64 -2.31
C SER A 283 10.94 -2.90 -1.52
N SER A 284 11.00 -4.09 -2.13
CA SER A 284 10.67 -5.36 -1.47
C SER A 284 11.86 -6.03 -0.77
N HIS A 285 13.11 -5.77 -1.21
CA HIS A 285 14.33 -6.18 -0.51
C HIS A 285 14.53 -5.44 0.83
N GLN A 286 13.99 -4.22 0.97
CA GLN A 286 13.92 -3.55 2.28
C GLN A 286 12.92 -4.23 3.24
N ILE A 287 12.14 -5.22 2.81
CA ILE A 287 11.15 -5.88 3.66
C ILE A 287 11.69 -7.23 4.17
N THR A 288 12.64 -7.88 3.48
CA THR A 288 13.22 -9.16 3.94
C THR A 288 14.29 -8.99 5.02
N ARG A 289 14.83 -7.79 5.23
CA ARG A 289 15.79 -7.47 6.31
C ARG A 289 15.19 -6.68 7.49
N PHE A 290 13.90 -6.35 7.46
CA PHE A 290 13.24 -5.65 8.56
C PHE A 290 12.20 -6.57 9.21
N PRO A 291 12.40 -7.02 10.47
CA PRO A 291 11.26 -7.43 11.27
C PRO A 291 10.33 -6.22 11.34
N CYS A 292 9.01 -6.43 11.30
CA CYS A 292 7.99 -5.38 11.43
C CYS A 292 8.33 -4.34 12.52
N TYR A 293 9.06 -3.29 12.14
CA TYR A 293 9.37 -2.13 12.95
C TYR A 293 9.18 -0.92 12.04
N SER A 294 7.95 -0.41 12.05
CA SER A 294 7.62 0.88 11.47
C SER A 294 8.15 1.98 12.40
N GLY A 295 9.29 2.56 12.06
CA GLY A 295 9.79 3.76 12.74
C GLY A 295 11.28 3.92 12.53
N HIS A 296 11.68 4.58 11.44
CA HIS A 296 12.88 5.41 11.27
C HIS A 296 13.28 5.50 9.79
N ILE A 297 12.48 6.20 8.98
CA ILE A 297 12.95 6.71 7.67
C ILE A 297 12.34 8.10 7.48
N TYR A 298 12.95 9.11 8.12
CA TYR A 298 12.80 10.50 7.67
C TYR A 298 14.09 11.32 7.78
N GLU A 299 15.21 10.73 8.22
CA GLU A 299 16.41 11.50 8.58
C GLU A 299 17.61 11.38 7.62
N ARG A 300 17.46 10.72 6.46
CA ARG A 300 18.59 10.54 5.52
C ARG A 300 18.46 11.10 4.11
N MET A 301 17.34 11.75 3.76
CA MET A 301 17.17 12.33 2.41
C MET A 301 17.47 13.83 2.29
N ASN A 302 17.85 14.53 3.36
CA ASN A 302 18.04 15.99 3.32
C ASN A 302 19.49 16.48 3.50
N ARG A 303 20.49 15.65 3.15
CA ARG A 303 21.90 16.06 3.19
C ARG A 303 22.67 15.68 1.93
N ARG A 304 22.21 16.12 0.76
CA ARG A 304 23.06 16.34 -0.43
C ARG A 304 22.41 17.40 -1.33
N GLY A 305 23.00 18.60 -1.34
CA GLY A 305 23.08 19.48 -2.51
C GLY A 305 21.86 20.33 -2.87
N CYS A 306 21.79 21.53 -2.30
CA CYS A 306 21.61 22.75 -3.08
C CYS A 306 22.62 23.76 -2.54
N ALA A 307 23.31 24.44 -3.47
CA ALA A 307 24.13 25.60 -3.19
C ALA A 307 23.31 26.70 -2.50
#